data_AF-A0A2Z7AYZ9-F1
#
_entry.id   AF-A0A2Z7AYZ9-F1
#
_cell.length_a   1.000
_cell.length_b   1.000
_cell.length_c   1.000
_cell.angle_alpha   90.00
_cell.angle_beta   90.00
_cell.angle_gamma   90.00
#
_symmetry.space_group_name_H-M   'P 1'
#
loop_
_entity.id
_entity.type
_entity.pdbx_description
1 polymer ?
#
loop_
_entity_poly.entity_id
_entity_poly.type
_entity_poly.pdbx_seq_one_letter_code
_entity_poly.pdbx_strand_id
1 'polypeptide(L)'
;ENPAGTIPCENPAGTIPCENPAGTIPCENPAGTIPCENPAGTIPCENPAGTIPCENPAGTIPCENPAGTIPCENPAGTIPCENPAGTIPCENPAGTIPCENPAGTIPCENPAGTIPCENPAGTILC
;
A
#
# COMPACT_ATOMS: atom_id res chain seq x y z
N GLU A 1 -4.86 16.04 -9.97
CA GLU A 1 -6.28 16.39 -9.69
C GLU A 1 -6.65 15.73 -8.36
N ASN A 2 -7.50 16.36 -7.54
CA ASN A 2 -7.98 15.78 -6.27
C ASN A 2 -9.30 15.06 -6.56
N PRO A 3 -9.30 13.79 -6.98
CA PRO A 3 -10.53 13.11 -7.28
C PRO A 3 -11.36 12.96 -6.01
N ALA A 4 -12.60 13.46 -6.07
CA ALA A 4 -13.63 13.20 -5.09
C ALA A 4 -14.60 12.17 -5.68
N GLY A 5 -14.67 10.97 -5.09
CA GLY A 5 -15.56 9.89 -5.57
C GLY A 5 -14.85 8.57 -5.86
N THR A 6 -15.47 7.72 -6.69
CA THR A 6 -14.90 6.42 -7.09
C THR A 6 -14.19 6.54 -8.44
N ILE A 7 -12.88 6.26 -8.49
CA ILE A 7 -12.12 6.23 -9.74
C ILE A 7 -11.44 4.87 -9.92
N PRO A 8 -11.99 3.99 -10.78
CA PRO A 8 -11.34 2.72 -11.09
C PRO A 8 -10.18 2.91 -12.08
N CYS A 9 -9.10 2.19 -11.84
CA CYS A 9 -7.93 2.09 -12.71
C CYS A 9 -7.62 0.62 -12.98
N GLU A 10 -7.98 0.11 -14.16
CA GLU A 10 -7.74 -1.28 -14.55
C GLU A 10 -6.54 -1.39 -15.50
N ASN A 11 -5.59 -2.26 -15.16
CA ASN A 11 -4.36 -2.51 -15.91
C ASN A 11 -3.55 -1.24 -16.28
N PRO A 12 -3.36 -0.28 -15.35
CA PRO A 12 -2.58 0.90 -15.68
C PRO A 12 -1.12 0.54 -15.96
N ALA A 13 -0.57 1.14 -17.02
CA ALA A 13 0.82 1.03 -17.42
C ALA A 13 1.48 2.41 -17.40
N GLY A 14 2.76 2.47 -17.02
CA GLY A 14 3.49 3.73 -16.86
C GLY A 14 3.28 4.37 -15.48
N THR A 15 3.40 5.69 -15.39
CA THR A 15 3.29 6.42 -14.12
C THR A 15 1.93 7.11 -14.00
N ILE A 16 1.18 6.82 -12.93
CA ILE A 16 -0.11 7.45 -12.64
C ILE A 16 -0.07 8.07 -11.24
N PRO A 17 0.19 9.39 -11.12
CA PRO A 17 0.18 10.06 -9.84
C PRO A 17 -1.24 10.34 -9.34
N CYS A 18 -1.45 10.15 -8.04
CA CYS A 18 -2.68 10.45 -7.31
C CYS A 18 -2.35 11.36 -6.11
N GLU A 19 -2.79 12.62 -6.15
CA GLU A 19 -2.56 13.59 -5.07
C GLU A 19 -3.87 13.90 -4.33
N ASN A 20 -3.83 13.85 -3.00
CA ASN A 20 -4.95 14.12 -2.10
C ASN A 20 -6.29 13.47 -2.50
N PRO A 21 -6.33 12.17 -2.85
CA PRO A 21 -7.59 11.53 -3.21
C PRO A 21 -8.52 11.44 -2.00
N ALA A 22 -9.78 11.82 -2.22
CA ALA A 22 -10.85 11.78 -1.23
C ALA A 22 -11.97 10.87 -1.74
N GLY A 23 -11.98 9.60 -1.35
CA GLY A 23 -12.95 8.62 -1.85
C GLY A 23 -12.34 7.25 -2.04
N THR A 24 -12.85 6.47 -2.99
CA THR A 24 -12.38 5.10 -3.25
C THR A 24 -11.67 5.02 -4.59
N ILE A 25 -10.41 4.61 -4.63
CA ILE A 25 -9.65 4.47 -5.89
C ILE A 25 -9.18 3.02 -6.02
N PRO A 26 -9.98 2.13 -6.64
CA PRO A 26 -9.53 0.78 -6.92
C PRO A 26 -8.53 0.76 -8.08
N CYS A 27 -7.41 0.08 -7.87
CA CYS A 27 -6.36 -0.16 -8.84
C CYS A 27 -6.15 -1.66 -9.04
N GLU A 28 -6.52 -2.19 -10.21
CA GLU A 28 -6.37 -3.62 -10.53
C GLU A 28 -5.22 -3.85 -11.51
N ASN A 29 -4.36 -4.83 -11.20
CA ASN A 29 -3.23 -5.28 -12.02
C ASN A 29 -2.29 -4.15 -12.53
N PRO A 30 -1.87 -3.18 -11.69
CA PRO A 30 -0.96 -2.15 -12.14
C PRO A 30 0.43 -2.72 -12.44
N ALA A 31 0.95 -2.39 -13.63
CA ALA A 31 2.26 -2.84 -14.12
C ALA A 31 3.30 -1.70 -14.18
N GLY A 32 3.02 -0.56 -13.54
CA GLY A 32 3.85 0.63 -13.54
C GLY A 32 4.01 1.26 -12.16
N THR A 33 4.25 2.58 -12.10
CA THR A 33 4.41 3.29 -10.84
C THR A 33 3.17 4.11 -10.50
N ILE A 34 2.58 3.90 -9.34
CA ILE A 34 1.39 4.64 -8.90
C ILE A 34 1.70 5.34 -7.58
N PRO A 35 2.28 6.55 -7.61
CA PRO A 35 2.49 7.32 -6.38
C PRO A 35 1.17 7.90 -5.89
N CYS A 36 0.91 7.70 -4.59
CA CYS A 36 -0.26 8.21 -3.88
C CYS A 36 0.19 9.11 -2.72
N GLU A 37 -0.07 10.41 -2.82
CA GLU A 37 0.28 11.39 -1.78
C GLU A 37 -0.94 11.85 -1.00
N ASN A 38 -0.84 11.82 0.33
CA ASN A 38 -1.88 12.27 1.28
C ASN A 38 -3.28 11.69 1.05
N PRO A 39 -3.45 10.37 0.80
CA PRO A 39 -4.78 9.81 0.62
C PRO A 39 -5.57 9.80 1.92
N ALA A 40 -6.80 10.32 1.86
CA ALA A 40 -7.72 10.40 3.00
C ALA A 40 -8.90 9.41 2.88
N GLY A 41 -8.94 8.61 1.81
CA GLY A 41 -9.98 7.64 1.52
C GLY A 41 -9.50 6.19 1.49
N THR A 42 -10.14 5.34 0.68
CA THR A 42 -9.78 3.93 0.53
C THR A 42 -9.12 3.69 -0.83
N ILE A 43 -7.93 3.11 -0.87
CA ILE A 43 -7.22 2.81 -2.13
C ILE A 43 -6.91 1.31 -2.17
N PRO A 44 -7.88 0.47 -2.59
CA PRO A 44 -7.59 -0.94 -2.80
C PRO A 44 -6.70 -1.13 -4.02
N CYS A 45 -5.67 -1.96 -3.86
CA CYS A 45 -4.84 -2.40 -4.96
C CYS A 45 -4.77 -3.93 -5.05
N GLU A 46 -5.15 -4.47 -6.19
CA GLU A 46 -5.14 -5.91 -6.44
C GLU A 46 -4.07 -6.28 -7.46
N ASN A 47 -3.27 -7.30 -7.13
CA ASN A 47 -2.23 -7.89 -7.97
C ASN A 47 -1.23 -6.88 -8.58
N PRO A 48 -0.68 -5.90 -7.81
CA PRO A 48 0.31 -5.00 -8.35
C PRO A 48 1.63 -5.71 -8.66
N ALA A 49 2.10 -5.54 -9.89
CA ALA A 49 3.40 -6.01 -10.35
C ALA A 49 4.47 -4.89 -10.41
N GLY A 50 4.05 -3.64 -10.24
CA GLY A 50 4.91 -2.45 -10.26
C GLY A 50 5.22 -1.86 -8.88
N THR A 51 5.43 -0.54 -8.81
CA THR A 51 5.76 0.15 -7.56
C THR A 51 4.64 1.10 -7.14
N ILE A 52 4.17 1.00 -5.91
CA ILE A 52 3.07 1.83 -5.39
C ILE A 52 3.53 2.51 -4.11
N PRO A 53 4.22 3.67 -4.21
CA PRO A 53 4.57 4.43 -3.03
C PRO A 53 3.36 5.20 -2.49
N CYS A 54 3.16 5.14 -1.19
CA CYS A 54 2.11 5.84 -0.46
C CYS A 54 2.74 6.74 0.60
N GLU A 55 2.58 8.05 0.46
CA GLU A 55 3.12 9.04 1.41
C GLU A 55 1.99 9.65 2.24
N ASN A 56 2.18 9.68 3.57
CA ASN A 56 1.26 10.25 4.54
C ASN A 56 -0.21 9.77 4.43
N PRO A 57 -0.50 8.47 4.23
CA PRO A 57 -1.87 8.02 4.14
C PRO A 57 -2.58 8.12 5.50
N ALA A 58 -3.73 8.80 5.50
CA ALA A 58 -4.63 8.90 6.65
C ALA A 58 -5.84 7.95 6.55
N GLY A 59 -6.07 7.38 5.37
CA GLY A 59 -7.17 6.47 5.08
C GLY A 59 -6.80 4.98 5.16
N THR A 60 -7.46 4.14 4.36
CA THR A 60 -7.19 2.69 4.30
C THR A 60 -6.63 2.29 2.95
N ILE A 61 -5.50 1.58 2.90
CA ILE A 61 -4.87 1.16 1.65
C ILE A 61 -4.69 -0.36 1.69
N PRO A 62 -5.73 -1.14 1.34
CA PRO A 62 -5.58 -2.58 1.23
C PRO A 62 -4.80 -2.94 -0.02
N CYS A 63 -3.89 -3.90 0.12
CA CYS A 63 -3.20 -4.50 -1.01
C CYS A 63 -3.31 -6.02 -0.99
N GLU A 64 -3.78 -6.59 -2.09
CA GLU A 64 -3.91 -8.04 -2.25
C GLU A 64 -2.93 -8.56 -3.30
N ASN A 65 -2.21 -9.63 -2.94
CA ASN A 65 -1.26 -10.35 -3.80
C ASN A 65 -0.20 -9.47 -4.49
N PRO A 66 0.45 -8.50 -3.82
CA PRO A 66 1.48 -7.71 -4.46
C PRO A 66 2.72 -8.54 -4.79
N ALA A 67 3.11 -8.52 -6.07
CA ALA A 67 4.37 -9.06 -6.55
C ALA A 67 5.46 -7.99 -6.67
N GLY A 68 5.06 -6.70 -6.66
CA GLY A 68 5.94 -5.55 -6.78
C GLY A 68 6.41 -4.95 -5.45
N THR A 69 6.70 -3.65 -5.43
CA THR A 69 7.15 -2.94 -4.22
C THR A 69 6.12 -1.92 -3.76
N ILE A 70 5.79 -1.90 -2.47
CA ILE A 70 4.78 -0.98 -1.90
C ILE A 70 5.37 -0.24 -0.71
N PRO A 71 6.12 0.85 -0.94
CA PRO A 71 6.60 1.71 0.13
C PRO A 71 5.46 2.48 0.78
N CYS A 72 5.49 2.57 2.11
CA CYS A 72 4.58 3.39 2.88
C CYS A 72 5.37 4.30 3.83
N GLU A 73 5.27 5.61 3.66
CA GLU A 73 5.95 6.60 4.52
C GLU A 73 4.94 7.34 5.40
N ASN A 74 5.23 7.40 6.70
CA ASN A 74 4.42 8.08 7.73
C ASN A 74 2.91 7.72 7.71
N PRO A 75 2.51 6.44 7.54
CA PRO A 75 1.09 6.11 7.53
C PRO A 75 0.45 6.32 8.90
N ALA A 76 -0.62 7.10 8.92
CA ALA A 76 -1.46 7.32 10.10
C ALA A 76 -2.73 6.45 10.08
N GLY A 77 -3.09 5.92 8.91
CA GLY A 77 -4.25 5.05 8.71
C GLY A 77 -3.93 3.55 8.78
N THR A 78 -4.71 2.74 8.05
CA THR A 78 -4.56 1.28 8.05
C THR A 78 -4.11 0.78 6.68
N ILE A 79 -3.06 -0.06 6.63
CA ILE A 79 -2.51 -0.60 5.38
C ILE A 79 -2.45 -2.12 5.49
N PRO A 80 -3.57 -2.84 5.25
CA PRO A 80 -3.55 -4.29 5.25
C PRO A 80 -2.91 -4.82 3.97
N CYS A 81 -2.06 -5.84 4.10
CA CYS A 81 -1.45 -6.52 2.97
C CYS A 81 -1.69 -8.04 3.06
N GLU A 82 -2.32 -8.61 2.04
CA GLU A 82 -2.61 -10.05 1.97
C GLU A 82 -1.76 -10.73 0.91
N ASN A 83 -1.14 -11.85 1.28
CA ASN A 83 -0.29 -12.68 0.42
C ASN A 83 0.80 -11.92 -0.36
N PRO A 84 1.55 -10.97 0.24
CA PRO A 84 2.58 -10.26 -0.48
C PRO A 84 3.75 -11.18 -0.83
N ALA A 85 4.10 -11.23 -2.12
CA ALA A 85 5.30 -11.91 -2.63
C ALA A 85 6.46 -10.93 -2.87
N GLY A 86 6.18 -9.64 -2.95
CA GLY A 86 7.15 -8.57 -3.15
C GLY A 86 7.68 -7.92 -1.87
N THR A 87 8.06 -6.65 -1.94
CA THR A 87 8.63 -5.92 -0.79
C THR A 87 7.70 -4.81 -0.32
N ILE A 88 7.44 -4.73 0.98
CA ILE A 88 6.58 -3.70 1.58
C ILE A 88 7.36 -2.95 2.67
N PRO A 89 8.18 -1.94 2.29
CA PRO A 89 8.85 -1.10 3.26
C PRO A 89 7.89 -0.14 3.93
N CYS A 90 7.98 -0.01 5.26
CA CYS A 90 7.17 0.91 6.05
C CYS A 90 8.07 1.79 6.93
N GLU A 91 8.02 3.11 6.74
CA GLU A 91 8.81 4.06 7.53
C GLU A 91 7.90 4.92 8.43
N ASN A 92 8.28 5.04 9.71
CA ASN A 92 7.60 5.82 10.74
C ASN A 92 6.07 5.60 10.82
N PRO A 93 5.54 4.37 10.74
CA PRO A 93 4.11 4.16 10.81
C PRO A 93 3.57 4.54 12.19
N ALA A 94 2.54 5.39 12.21
CA ALA A 94 1.75 5.71 13.39
C ALA A 94 0.44 4.90 13.44
N GLY A 95 0.00 4.38 12.30
CA GLY A 95 -1.21 3.58 12.13
C GLY A 95 -1.00 2.07 12.27
N THR A 96 -1.86 1.27 11.64
CA THR A 96 -1.80 -0.20 11.71
C THR A 96 -1.50 -0.81 10.35
N ILE A 97 -0.52 -1.71 10.29
CA ILE A 97 -0.11 -2.38 9.05
C ILE A 97 -0.17 -3.89 9.25
N PRO A 98 -1.35 -4.51 9.15
CA PRO A 98 -1.47 -5.96 9.27
C PRO A 98 -0.99 -6.63 7.97
N CYS A 99 -0.25 -7.72 8.12
CA CYS A 99 0.19 -8.54 6.99
C CYS A 99 -0.23 -10.00 7.19
N GLU A 100 -0.92 -10.57 6.21
CA GLU A 100 -1.36 -11.97 6.23
C GLU A 100 -0.60 -12.79 5.16
N ASN A 101 -0.07 -13.94 5.56
CA ASN A 101 0.63 -14.90 4.69
C ASN A 101 1.74 -14.28 3.80
N PRO A 102 2.60 -13.37 4.31
CA PRO A 102 3.65 -12.82 3.45
C PRO A 102 4.66 -13.90 3.06
N ALA A 103 5.00 -13.93 1.77
CA ALA A 103 6.11 -14.70 1.21
C ALA A 103 7.32 -13.79 0.87
N GLY A 104 7.10 -12.48 0.80
CA GLY A 104 8.10 -11.47 0.49
C GLY A 104 8.83 -10.89 1.70
N THR A 105 9.29 -9.64 1.58
CA THR A 105 10.03 -8.95 2.65
C THR A 105 9.29 -7.70 3.13
N ILE A 106 9.16 -7.55 4.45
CA ILE A 106 8.50 -6.39 5.09
C ILE A 106 9.50 -5.74 6.05
N PRO A 107 10.30 -4.75 5.60
CA PRO A 107 11.11 -3.95 6.49
C PRO A 107 10.30 -2.79 7.09
N CYS A 108 10.57 -2.48 8.36
CA CYS A 108 9.87 -1.49 9.15
C CYS A 108 10.90 -0.64 9.91
N GLU A 109 10.82 0.67 9.79
CA GLU A 109 11.71 1.58 10.51
C GLU A 109 10.90 2.52 11.42
N ASN A 110 11.34 2.63 12.68
CA ASN A 110 10.76 3.51 13.71
C ASN A 110 9.23 3.46 13.87
N PRO A 111 8.60 2.28 13.99
CA PRO A 111 7.15 2.20 14.17
C PRO A 111 6.72 2.80 15.51
N ALA A 112 5.77 3.74 15.47
CA ALA A 112 4.99 4.19 16.62
C ALA A 112 3.64 3.45 16.73
N GLY A 113 3.16 2.92 15.60
CA GLY A 113 1.96 2.10 15.47
C GLY A 113 2.24 0.60 15.59
N THR A 114 1.34 -0.21 15.05
CA THR A 114 1.40 -1.68 15.17
C THR A 114 1.48 -2.36 13.80
N ILE A 115 2.32 -3.39 13.71
CA ILE A 115 2.55 -4.17 12.49
C ILE A 115 2.35 -5.65 12.84
N PRO A 116 1.11 -6.13 13.01
CA PRO A 116 0.87 -7.55 13.24
C PRO A 116 1.14 -8.33 11.96
N CYS A 117 1.70 -9.52 12.10
CA CYS A 117 1.90 -10.42 10.97
C CYS A 117 1.45 -11.84 11.30
N GLU A 118 0.65 -12.41 10.41
CA GLU A 118 0.12 -13.77 10.54
C GLU A 118 0.67 -14.69 9.46
N ASN A 119 1.04 -15.91 9.86
CA ASN A 119 1.53 -16.98 8.99
C ASN A 119 2.64 -16.60 7.98
N PRO A 120 3.72 -15.91 8.39
CA PRO A 120 4.78 -15.54 7.46
C PRO A 120 5.55 -16.76 6.94
N ALA A 121 5.70 -16.82 5.63
CA ALA A 121 6.71 -17.63 4.94
C ALA A 121 7.92 -16.77 4.50
N GLY A 122 7.75 -15.45 4.48
CA GLY A 122 8.74 -14.43 4.15
C GLY A 122 9.47 -13.86 5.36
N THR A 123 10.15 -12.73 5.16
CA THR A 123 10.96 -12.07 6.19
C THR A 123 10.29 -10.77 6.65
N ILE A 124 10.21 -10.58 7.96
CA ILE A 124 9.73 -9.33 8.58
C ILE A 124 10.88 -8.76 9.39
N LEU A 125 11.20 -7.49 9.15
CA LEU A 125 12.27 -6.75 9.84
C LEU A 125 11.66 -5.49 10.45
N CYS A 126 10.99 -5.66 11.58
CA CYS A 126 10.65 -4.59 12.51
C CYS A 126 11.39 -4.90 13.84
#